data_AF-C1DWR6-F1
#
_entry.id   AF-C1DWR6-F1
#
_cell.length_a   1.000
_cell.length_b   1.000
_cell.length_c   1.000
_cell.angle_alpha   90.00
_cell.angle_beta   90.00
_cell.angle_gamma   90.00
#
_symmetry.space_group_name_H-M   'P 1'
#
loop_
_entity.id
_entity.type
_entity.pdbx_description
1 polymer ?
#
loop_
_entity_poly.entity_id
_entity_poly.type
_entity_poly.pdbx_seq_one_letter_code
_entity_poly.pdbx_strand_id
1 'polypeptide(L)'
;MIKYRLTRFYPQKIEIEILDTQIISMFPIEIQEHPTFGFIKRVWQTQDTVYDVENYTDEYKENLSSTKTYIKLKDSVMKQILEGLSEFKIILYYQDKEDIYQVKRV
;
A
#
# COMPACT_ATOMS: atom_id res chain seq x y z
N MET A 1 -12.59 -10.59 -9.43
CA MET A 1 -11.16 -10.30 -9.26
C MET A 1 -10.81 -9.23 -10.26
N ILE A 2 -10.35 -8.09 -9.78
CA ILE A 2 -9.99 -6.95 -10.61
C ILE A 2 -8.50 -7.08 -10.97
N LYS A 3 -8.17 -6.84 -12.25
CA LYS A 3 -6.78 -6.81 -12.72
C LYS A 3 -6.27 -5.38 -12.74
N TYR A 4 -4.98 -5.25 -12.48
CA TYR A 4 -4.26 -4.00 -12.53
C TYR A 4 -2.94 -4.18 -13.26
N ARG A 5 -2.44 -3.08 -13.81
CA ARG A 5 -1.08 -2.92 -14.28
C ARG A 5 -0.31 -2.15 -13.23
N LEU A 6 0.69 -2.78 -12.64
CA LEU A 6 1.63 -2.15 -11.72
C LEU A 6 2.92 -1.80 -12.47
N THR A 7 3.34 -0.55 -12.39
CA THR A 7 4.52 -0.01 -13.06
C THR A 7 5.49 0.55 -12.04
N ARG A 8 6.72 0.03 -12.02
CA ARG A 8 7.86 0.63 -11.31
C ARG A 8 8.75 1.30 -12.33
N PHE A 9 9.18 2.55 -12.11
CA PHE A 9 9.98 3.30 -13.09
C PHE A 9 11.49 3.23 -12.87
N TYR A 10 11.94 3.10 -11.62
CA TYR A 10 13.35 3.09 -11.25
C TYR A 10 13.75 1.74 -10.60
N PRO A 11 15.00 1.25 -10.77
CA PRO A 11 16.06 1.74 -11.68
C PRO A 11 15.78 1.49 -13.17
N GLN A 12 14.80 0.62 -13.48
CA GLN A 12 14.33 0.36 -14.83
C GLN A 12 12.81 0.22 -14.81
N LYS A 13 12.18 0.56 -15.94
CA LYS A 13 10.74 0.44 -16.10
C LYS A 13 10.34 -1.04 -16.17
N ILE A 14 9.56 -1.48 -15.18
CA ILE A 14 8.96 -2.82 -15.12
C ILE A 14 7.46 -2.64 -15.06
N GLU A 15 6.74 -3.34 -15.94
CA GLU A 15 5.28 -3.43 -15.92
C GLU A 15 4.88 -4.89 -15.66
N ILE A 16 3.97 -5.09 -14.71
CA ILE A 16 3.39 -6.41 -14.41
C ILE A 16 1.87 -6.31 -14.35
N GLU A 17 1.20 -7.35 -14.81
CA GLU A 17 -0.22 -7.55 -14.52
C GLU A 17 -0.35 -8.22 -13.15
N ILE A 18 -1.20 -7.66 -12.28
CA ILE A 18 -1.35 -8.08 -10.89
C ILE A 18 -2.83 -8.04 -10.48
N LEU A 19 -3.26 -8.99 -9.66
CA LEU A 19 -4.63 -9.04 -9.12
C LEU A 19 -4.79 -8.13 -7.90
N ASP A 20 -6.03 -7.72 -7.63
CA ASP A 20 -6.44 -7.04 -6.38
C ASP A 20 -5.86 -7.70 -5.12
N THR A 21 -6.03 -9.01 -4.98
CA THR A 21 -5.53 -9.78 -3.82
C THR A 21 -4.01 -9.74 -3.71
N GLN A 22 -3.30 -9.73 -4.83
CA GLN A 22 -1.85 -9.63 -4.86
C GLN A 22 -1.36 -8.22 -4.49
N ILE A 23 -2.09 -7.16 -4.88
CA ILE A 23 -1.79 -5.80 -4.42
C ILE A 23 -1.93 -5.72 -2.89
N ILE A 24 -3.03 -6.23 -2.33
CA ILE A 24 -3.28 -6.22 -0.87
C ILE A 24 -2.21 -7.01 -0.11
N SER A 25 -1.78 -8.15 -0.66
CA SER A 25 -0.78 -9.01 -0.03
C SER A 25 0.63 -8.41 -0.12
N MET A 26 1.02 -7.89 -1.29
CA MET A 26 2.38 -7.43 -1.55
C MET A 26 2.60 -5.98 -1.13
N PHE A 27 1.56 -5.15 -1.20
CA PHE A 27 1.60 -3.71 -1.01
C PHE A 27 0.45 -3.18 -0.12
N PRO A 28 0.22 -3.75 1.07
CA PRO A 28 -0.80 -3.24 1.98
C PRO A 28 -0.54 -1.79 2.41
N ILE A 29 -1.61 -1.11 2.79
CA ILE A 29 -1.55 0.15 3.53
C ILE A 29 -1.20 -0.18 4.98
N GLU A 30 0.00 0.22 5.42
CA GLU A 30 0.55 -0.18 6.71
C GLU A 30 1.60 0.80 7.25
N ILE A 31 1.86 0.67 8.55
CA ILE A 31 3.02 1.23 9.24
C ILE A 31 3.67 0.11 10.03
N GLN A 32 4.97 -0.10 9.82
CA GLN A 32 5.72 -1.10 10.55
C GLN A 32 7.13 -0.64 10.90
N GLU A 33 7.68 -1.20 11.98
CA GLU A 33 9.07 -1.04 12.34
C GLU A 33 9.92 -2.16 11.73
N HIS A 34 10.82 -1.81 10.82
CA HIS A 34 11.75 -2.74 10.20
C HIS A 34 13.13 -2.69 10.88
N PRO A 35 13.77 -3.84 11.18
CA PRO A 35 15.05 -3.90 11.90
C PRO A 35 16.18 -3.05 11.30
N THR A 36 16.23 -2.94 9.97
CA THR A 36 17.30 -2.23 9.25
C THR A 36 16.88 -0.84 8.76
N PHE A 37 15.59 -0.65 8.46
CA PHE A 37 15.10 0.54 7.77
C PHE A 37 14.35 1.49 8.72
N GLY A 38 14.22 1.13 10.00
CA GLY A 38 13.43 1.90 10.95
C GLY A 38 11.94 1.85 10.60
N PHE A 39 11.24 2.95 10.80
CA PHE A 39 9.83 3.03 10.44
C PHE A 39 9.65 3.03 8.93
N ILE A 40 8.87 2.05 8.46
CA ILE A 40 8.40 1.94 7.09
C ILE A 40 6.92 2.26 7.08
N LYS A 41 6.49 3.04 6.09
CA LYS A 41 5.09 3.39 5.88
C LYS A 41 4.71 3.17 4.44
N ARG A 42 3.57 2.50 4.22
CA ARG A 42 2.99 2.29 2.90
C ARG A 42 1.63 2.92 2.82
N VAL A 43 1.45 3.76 1.80
CA VAL A 43 0.19 4.44 1.52
C VAL A 43 -0.22 4.19 0.08
N TRP A 44 -1.52 4.26 -0.16
CA TRP A 44 -2.05 4.39 -1.51
C TRP A 44 -2.50 5.82 -1.72
N GLN A 45 -2.20 6.40 -2.88
CA GLN A 45 -2.46 7.81 -3.15
C GLN A 45 -3.10 8.00 -4.52
N THR A 46 -4.23 8.71 -4.55
CA THR A 46 -4.82 9.27 -5.78
C THR A 46 -4.44 10.75 -5.90
N GLN A 47 -5.02 11.46 -6.87
CA GLN A 47 -4.83 12.91 -6.95
C GLN A 47 -5.44 13.64 -5.74
N ASP A 48 -6.56 13.13 -5.22
CA ASP A 48 -7.37 13.82 -4.20
C ASP A 48 -7.20 13.25 -2.79
N THR A 49 -6.75 11.98 -2.66
CA THR A 49 -6.82 11.24 -1.40
C THR A 49 -5.54 10.46 -1.13
N VAL A 50 -5.10 10.47 0.13
CA VAL A 50 -4.05 9.59 0.66
C VAL A 50 -4.69 8.59 1.62
N TYR A 51 -4.69 7.32 1.23
CA TYR A 51 -5.13 6.19 2.03
C TYR A 51 -3.96 5.69 2.87
N ASP A 52 -4.08 5.91 4.17
CA ASP A 52 -3.01 5.78 5.16
C ASP A 52 -3.62 5.21 6.43
N VAL A 53 -2.93 4.30 7.12
CA VAL A 53 -3.40 3.75 8.40
C VAL A 53 -3.78 4.84 9.39
N GLU A 54 -3.03 5.95 9.43
CA GLU A 54 -3.27 7.04 10.39
C GLU A 54 -4.62 7.75 10.18
N ASN A 55 -5.18 7.68 8.97
CA ASN A 55 -6.45 8.33 8.61
C ASN A 55 -7.69 7.49 8.96
N TYR A 56 -7.51 6.28 9.53
CA TYR A 56 -8.61 5.38 9.86
C TYR A 56 -8.77 5.21 11.39
N THR A 57 -9.97 4.86 11.83
CA THR A 57 -10.24 4.41 13.20
C THR A 57 -9.71 2.98 13.41
N ASP A 58 -9.47 2.60 14.66
CA ASP A 58 -8.82 1.32 15.00
C ASP A 58 -9.66 0.09 14.62
N GLU A 59 -10.98 0.24 14.47
CA GLU A 59 -11.87 -0.83 13.99
C GLU A 59 -11.54 -1.31 12.57
N TYR A 60 -10.89 -0.46 11.76
CA TYR A 60 -10.47 -0.77 10.39
C TYR A 60 -9.02 -1.26 10.31
N LYS A 61 -8.33 -1.35 11.44
CA LYS A 61 -6.92 -1.72 11.52
C LYS A 61 -6.76 -3.12 12.10
N GLU A 62 -5.63 -3.73 11.80
CA GLU A 62 -5.11 -4.95 12.41
C GLU A 62 -3.72 -4.64 12.95
N ASN A 63 -3.50 -4.92 14.23
CA ASN A 63 -2.17 -4.93 14.80
C ASN A 63 -1.63 -6.37 14.72
N LEU A 64 -0.55 -6.54 13.96
CA LEU A 64 0.05 -7.84 13.65
C LEU A 64 1.25 -8.15 14.56
N SER A 65 1.59 -7.28 15.51
CA SER A 65 2.69 -7.48 16.46
C SER A 65 2.32 -7.04 17.86
N SER A 66 2.71 -7.83 18.86
CA SER A 66 2.54 -7.49 20.27
C SER A 66 3.73 -6.74 20.88
N THR A 67 4.85 -6.64 20.14
CA THR A 67 6.13 -6.14 20.69
C THR A 67 6.69 -4.94 19.94
N LYS A 68 6.23 -4.68 18.71
CA LYS A 68 6.70 -3.60 17.84
C LYS A 68 5.53 -3.02 17.06
N THR A 69 5.73 -1.85 16.47
CA THR A 69 4.72 -1.30 15.55
C THR A 69 4.62 -2.17 14.32
N TYR A 70 3.46 -2.81 14.12
CA TYR A 70 3.05 -3.36 12.85
C TYR A 70 1.54 -3.27 12.75
N ILE A 71 1.08 -2.18 12.14
CA ILE A 71 -0.34 -1.86 11.98
C ILE A 71 -0.64 -1.81 10.49
N LYS A 72 -1.69 -2.50 10.07
CA LYS A 72 -2.13 -2.61 8.68
C LYS A 72 -3.64 -2.38 8.61
N LEU A 73 -4.16 -1.81 7.51
CA LEU A 73 -5.61 -1.78 7.29
C LEU A 73 -6.13 -3.20 7.03
N LYS A 74 -7.33 -3.52 7.50
CA LYS A 74 -7.96 -4.83 7.22
C LYS A 74 -8.05 -5.09 5.72
N ASP A 75 -7.81 -6.33 5.30
CA ASP A 75 -7.89 -6.72 3.89
C ASP A 75 -9.24 -6.37 3.26
N SER A 76 -10.34 -6.50 4.01
CA SER A 76 -11.68 -6.12 3.56
C SER A 76 -11.80 -4.62 3.25
N VAL A 77 -11.19 -3.76 4.07
CA VAL A 77 -11.18 -2.30 3.89
C VAL A 77 -10.35 -1.93 2.66
N MET A 78 -9.16 -2.52 2.53
CA MET A 78 -8.31 -2.30 1.35
C MET A 78 -8.98 -2.78 0.06
N LYS A 79 -9.72 -3.89 0.11
CA LYS A 79 -10.49 -4.37 -1.04
C LYS A 79 -11.58 -3.38 -1.46
N GLN A 80 -12.33 -2.85 -0.50
CA GLN A 80 -13.35 -1.82 -0.77
C GLN A 80 -12.73 -0.56 -1.37
N ILE A 81 -11.56 -0.13 -0.88
CA ILE A 81 -10.81 0.99 -1.47
C ILE A 81 -10.45 0.66 -2.92
N LEU A 82 -9.79 -0.47 -3.18
CA LEU A 82 -9.37 -0.88 -4.54
C LEU A 82 -10.52 -0.93 -5.53
N GLU A 83 -11.69 -1.44 -5.13
CA GLU A 83 -12.87 -1.53 -6.00
C GLU A 83 -13.28 -0.16 -6.58
N GLY A 84 -13.05 0.93 -5.84
CA GLY A 84 -13.31 2.31 -6.24
C GLY A 84 -12.16 3.01 -6.97
N LEU A 85 -11.00 2.37 -7.13
CA LEU A 85 -9.81 2.99 -7.74
C LEU A 85 -9.62 2.53 -9.19
N SER A 86 -9.58 3.49 -10.12
CA SER A 86 -9.15 3.25 -11.50
C SER A 86 -7.65 3.44 -11.68
N GLU A 87 -7.05 4.37 -10.95
CA GLU A 87 -5.64 4.72 -11.01
C GLU A 87 -5.18 5.31 -9.67
N PHE A 88 -4.03 4.87 -9.18
CA PHE A 88 -3.43 5.33 -7.94
C PHE A 88 -1.93 5.03 -7.91
N LYS A 89 -1.24 5.58 -6.92
CA LYS A 89 0.16 5.31 -6.61
C LYS A 89 0.24 4.52 -5.32
N ILE A 90 1.19 3.60 -5.26
CA ILE A 90 1.64 2.98 -4.01
C ILE A 90 2.96 3.67 -3.66
N ILE A 91 3.03 4.24 -2.46
CA ILE A 91 4.23 4.94 -1.99
C ILE A 91 4.74 4.25 -0.73
N LEU A 92 6.00 3.86 -0.78
CA LEU A 92 6.74 3.26 0.32
C LEU A 92 7.73 4.29 0.86
N TYR A 93 7.50 4.80 2.08
CA TYR A 93 8.40 5.71 2.78
C TYR A 93 9.30 4.95 3.76
N TYR A 94 10.60 5.21 3.72
CA TYR A 94 11.60 4.66 4.64
C TYR A 94 12.88 5.49 4.61
N GLN A 95 13.53 5.72 5.77
CA GLN A 95 14.85 6.39 5.86
C GLN A 95 15.00 7.64 4.97
N ASP A 96 14.03 8.56 5.00
CA ASP A 96 13.99 9.78 4.17
C ASP A 96 13.96 9.53 2.64
N LYS A 97 13.60 8.31 2.23
CA LYS A 97 13.41 7.89 0.83
C LYS A 97 11.97 7.51 0.57
N GLU A 98 11.61 7.59 -0.70
CA GLU A 98 10.33 7.11 -1.21
C GLU A 98 10.54 6.21 -2.43
N ASP A 99 9.80 5.10 -2.47
CA ASP A 99 9.64 4.28 -3.67
C ASP A 99 8.19 4.36 -4.15
N ILE A 100 8.01 4.73 -5.42
CA ILE A 100 6.69 4.97 -6.02
C ILE A 100 6.41 3.94 -7.11
N TYR A 101 5.24 3.32 -7.01
CA TYR A 101 4.68 2.42 -8.02
C TYR A 101 3.38 3.01 -8.54
N GLN A 102 3.21 3.05 -9.87
CA GLN A 102 1.95 3.45 -10.49
C GLN A 102 1.08 2.23 -10.70
N VAL A 103 -0.19 2.28 -10.30
CA VAL A 103 -1.16 1.20 -10.47
C VAL A 103 -2.37 1.69 -11.23
N LYS A 104 -2.72 0.99 -12.31
CA LYS A 104 -3.88 1.31 -13.15
C LYS A 104 -4.72 0.08 -13.40
N ARG A 105 -6.03 0.18 -13.19
CA ARG A 105 -6.98 -0.90 -13.48
C ARG A 105 -6.99 -1.23 -14.98
N VAL A 106 -7.05 -2.51 -15.30
CA VAL A 106 -7.07 -3.06 -16.67
C VAL A 106 -8.41 -3.69 -16.97
#